data_AF-A0AAQ3VUF7-F1
#
_entry.id   AF-A0AAQ3VUF7-F1
#
_cell.length_a   1.000
_cell.length_b   1.000
_cell.length_c   1.000
_cell.angle_alpha   90.00
_cell.angle_beta   90.00
_cell.angle_gamma   90.00
#
_symmetry.space_group_name_H-M   'P 1'
#
loop_
_entity.id
_entity.type
_entity.pdbx_description
1 polymer ?
#
loop_
_entity_poly.entity_id
_entity_poly.type
_entity_poly.pdbx_seq_one_letter_code
_entity_poly.pdbx_strand_id
1 'polypeptide(L)'
;MKNCPVYTLSSMQGGKNMLNGYFAFGVPLFLIILYLIFEWIRKKSQVQYYIGFVLLLIASFMTVFSFQVLQEFWSADARLDLQLNYSPDILWIPLIAGILLVILNCWRGIKRIYQFQQERKQQHIEK
;
A
#
# COMPACT_ATOMS: atom_id res chain seq x y z
N MET A 1 49.41 -17.60 21.94
CA MET A 1 48.11 -17.80 21.28
C MET A 1 47.01 -17.47 22.27
N LYS A 2 46.42 -16.27 22.16
CA LYS A 2 45.26 -15.86 22.97
C LYS A 2 44.02 -16.08 22.10
N ASN A 3 43.20 -17.03 22.52
CA ASN A 3 41.86 -17.25 21.99
C ASN A 3 40.87 -16.27 22.64
N CYS A 4 39.82 -15.94 21.87
CA CYS A 4 38.58 -15.22 22.19
C CYS A 4 38.53 -13.70 21.89
N PRO A 5 37.38 -13.20 21.38
CA PRO A 5 36.63 -13.75 20.26
C PRO A 5 36.35 -12.68 19.19
N VAL A 6 36.05 -13.21 18.00
CA VAL A 6 35.55 -12.54 16.80
C VAL A 6 34.36 -11.62 17.12
N TYR A 7 34.43 -10.40 16.60
CA TYR A 7 33.40 -9.37 16.58
C TYR A 7 32.02 -9.95 16.24
N THR A 8 31.20 -10.21 17.25
CA THR A 8 29.74 -10.32 17.09
C THR A 8 29.15 -8.93 17.28
N LEU A 9 29.44 -8.06 16.32
CA LEU A 9 28.87 -6.71 16.19
C LEU A 9 28.13 -6.60 14.86
N SER A 10 27.33 -7.63 14.54
CA SER A 10 26.60 -7.75 13.28
C SER A 10 25.18 -8.31 13.46
N SER A 11 24.45 -7.88 14.50
CA SER A 11 23.00 -8.11 14.58
C SER A 11 22.19 -7.15 15.46
N MET A 12 22.78 -6.12 16.07
CA MET A 12 21.99 -5.10 16.78
C MET A 12 21.73 -3.90 15.86
N GLN A 13 20.46 -3.68 15.52
CA GLN A 13 19.89 -2.60 14.68
C GLN A 13 19.81 -2.83 13.16
N GLY A 14 19.57 -4.06 12.72
CA GLY A 14 19.16 -4.34 11.33
C GLY A 14 17.67 -4.68 11.25
N GLY A 15 16.79 -3.68 11.06
CA GLY A 15 15.40 -3.90 10.63
C GLY A 15 14.32 -3.90 11.72
N LYS A 16 14.20 -2.82 12.51
CA LYS A 16 13.05 -2.58 13.41
C LYS A 16 12.52 -1.14 13.31
N ASN A 17 12.55 -0.58 12.10
CA ASN A 17 12.27 0.84 11.86
C ASN A 17 10.87 1.07 11.29
N MET A 18 10.25 0.07 10.64
CA MET A 18 8.93 0.27 10.01
C MET A 18 7.80 0.13 11.02
N LEU A 19 8.04 -0.58 12.13
CA LEU A 19 7.14 -0.61 13.30
C LEU A 19 7.12 0.68 14.12
N ASN A 20 7.96 1.66 13.80
CA ASN A 20 7.78 2.99 14.36
C ASN A 20 6.43 3.54 13.88
N GLY A 21 5.57 3.96 14.81
CA GLY A 21 4.22 4.47 14.50
C GLY A 21 4.22 5.56 13.43
N TYR A 22 5.27 6.40 13.38
CA TYR A 22 5.40 7.41 12.32
C TYR A 22 5.50 6.80 10.91
N PHE A 23 6.20 5.67 10.74
CA PHE A 23 6.29 4.99 9.45
C PHE A 23 5.06 4.12 9.19
N ALA A 24 4.63 3.35 10.20
CA ALA A 24 3.48 2.45 10.12
C ALA A 24 2.18 3.17 9.73
N PHE A 25 1.97 4.40 10.22
CA PHE A 25 0.77 5.20 9.91
C PHE A 25 1.02 6.38 8.99
N GLY A 26 2.19 7.02 9.07
CA GLY A 26 2.49 8.21 8.27
C GLY A 26 2.58 7.92 6.78
N VAL A 27 3.16 6.78 6.39
CA VAL A 27 3.22 6.38 4.97
C VAL A 27 1.82 6.09 4.42
N PRO A 28 0.96 5.25 5.04
CA PRO A 28 -0.42 5.09 4.60
C PRO A 28 -1.22 6.39 4.56
N LEU A 29 -1.08 7.25 5.57
CA LEU A 29 -1.78 8.53 5.62
C LEU A 29 -1.37 9.44 4.46
N PHE A 30 -0.06 9.54 4.17
CA PHE A 30 0.46 10.28 3.03
C PHE A 30 -0.09 9.74 1.71
N LEU A 31 -0.17 8.42 1.54
CA LEU A 31 -0.72 7.79 0.35
C LEU A 31 -2.22 8.06 0.18
N ILE A 32 -3.00 8.13 1.27
CA ILE A 32 -4.42 8.52 1.21
C ILE A 32 -4.55 9.96 0.72
N ILE A 33 -3.76 10.89 1.27
CA ILE A 33 -3.78 12.30 0.83
C ILE A 33 -3.43 12.38 -0.66
N LEU A 34 -2.36 11.71 -1.06
CA LEU A 34 -1.93 11.66 -2.46
C LEU A 34 -3.01 11.07 -3.37
N TYR A 35 -3.64 9.97 -2.93
CA TYR A 35 -4.76 9.33 -3.62
C TYR A 35 -5.93 10.31 -3.82
N LEU A 36 -6.32 11.06 -2.80
CA LEU A 36 -7.40 12.04 -2.88
C LEU A 36 -7.08 13.18 -3.86
N ILE A 37 -5.83 13.65 -3.90
CA ILE A 37 -5.38 14.66 -4.86
C ILE A 37 -5.51 14.13 -6.29
N PHE A 38 -5.01 12.94 -6.58
CA PHE A 38 -5.13 12.34 -7.90
C PHE A 38 -6.59 12.03 -8.28
N GLU A 39 -7.41 11.59 -7.32
CA GLU A 39 -8.84 11.35 -7.53
C GLU A 39 -9.58 12.67 -7.85
N TRP A 40 -9.17 13.78 -7.25
CA TRP A 40 -9.71 15.11 -7.59
C TRP A 40 -9.30 15.53 -9.01
N ILE A 41 -8.01 15.41 -9.35
CA ILE A 41 -7.50 15.72 -10.70
C ILE A 41 -8.22 14.85 -11.76
N ARG A 42 -8.45 13.56 -11.46
CA ARG A 42 -9.18 12.63 -12.34
C ARG A 42 -10.59 13.11 -12.70
N LYS A 43 -11.27 13.83 -11.81
CA LYS A 43 -12.64 14.33 -12.04
C LYS A 43 -12.67 15.52 -13.00
N LYS A 44 -11.58 16.28 -13.14
CA LYS A 44 -11.50 17.51 -13.93
C LYS A 44 -10.92 17.31 -15.34
N SER A 45 -10.19 16.22 -15.57
CA SER A 45 -9.39 16.05 -16.79
C SER A 45 -9.92 14.98 -17.76
N GLN A 46 -9.82 15.25 -19.07
CA GLN A 46 -10.05 14.30 -20.17
C GLN A 46 -9.03 13.13 -20.18
N VAL A 47 -7.93 13.23 -19.42
CA VAL A 47 -6.86 12.23 -19.26
C VAL A 47 -7.26 11.10 -18.28
N GLN A 48 -8.55 10.77 -18.28
CA GLN A 48 -9.18 9.91 -17.29
C GLN A 48 -8.64 8.47 -17.29
N TYR A 49 -8.02 8.05 -18.40
CA TYR A 49 -7.51 6.70 -18.61
C TYR A 49 -6.29 6.39 -17.74
N TYR A 50 -5.22 7.20 -17.81
CA TYR A 50 -3.96 6.92 -17.12
C TYR A 50 -4.04 7.15 -15.60
N ILE A 51 -4.86 8.11 -15.15
CA ILE A 51 -4.98 8.43 -13.72
C ILE A 51 -5.62 7.28 -12.94
N GLY A 52 -6.55 6.53 -13.54
CA GLY A 52 -7.14 5.34 -12.89
C GLY A 52 -6.10 4.26 -12.55
N PHE A 53 -5.11 4.09 -13.43
CA PHE A 53 -4.00 3.17 -13.17
C PHE A 53 -3.07 3.69 -12.06
N VAL A 54 -2.78 4.99 -12.04
CA VAL A 54 -1.99 5.61 -10.95
C VAL A 54 -2.68 5.44 -9.59
N LEU A 55 -4.00 5.63 -9.53
CA LEU A 55 -4.77 5.41 -8.30
C LEU A 55 -4.72 3.95 -7.84
N LEU A 56 -4.77 3.00 -8.78
CA LEU A 56 -4.57 1.58 -8.47
C LEU A 56 -3.18 1.32 -7.92
N LEU A 57 -2.12 1.88 -8.52
CA LEU A 57 -0.74 1.73 -8.04
C LEU A 57 -0.57 2.28 -6.63
N ILE A 58 -1.11 3.46 -6.33
CA ILE A 58 -1.06 4.05 -4.98
C ILE A 58 -1.77 3.13 -3.97
N ALA A 59 -2.96 2.63 -4.31
CA ALA A 59 -3.73 1.72 -3.45
C ALA A 59 -3.02 0.37 -3.23
N SER A 60 -2.44 -0.21 -4.29
CA SER A 60 -1.66 -1.44 -4.21
C SER A 60 -0.40 -1.25 -3.36
N PHE A 61 0.31 -0.14 -3.55
CA PHE A 61 1.48 0.18 -2.75
C PHE A 61 1.13 0.33 -1.26
N MET A 62 0.03 1.03 -0.94
CA MET A 62 -0.46 1.15 0.44
C MET A 62 -0.80 -0.20 1.06
N THR A 63 -1.46 -1.09 0.30
CA THR A 63 -1.81 -2.45 0.75
C THR A 63 -0.55 -3.26 1.06
N VAL A 64 0.40 -3.32 0.11
CA VAL A 64 1.63 -4.11 0.26
C VAL A 64 2.47 -3.57 1.41
N PHE A 65 2.64 -2.24 1.51
CA PHE A 65 3.35 -1.62 2.61
C PHE A 65 2.72 -1.96 3.97
N SER A 66 1.40 -1.81 4.10
CA SER A 66 0.68 -2.10 5.36
C SER A 66 0.77 -3.58 5.73
N PHE A 67 0.78 -4.47 4.74
CA PHE A 67 0.99 -5.89 4.95
C PHE A 67 2.42 -6.20 5.40
N GLN A 68 3.43 -5.54 4.83
CA GLN A 68 4.84 -5.67 5.27
C GLN A 68 5.01 -5.21 6.72
N VAL A 69 4.36 -4.11 7.13
CA VAL A 69 4.38 -3.66 8.53
C VAL A 69 3.74 -4.68 9.47
N LEU A 70 2.62 -5.29 9.07
CA LEU A 70 1.97 -6.33 9.87
C LEU A 70 2.81 -7.62 9.95
N GLN A 71 3.51 -7.98 8.88
CA GLN A 71 4.48 -9.09 8.88
C GLN A 71 5.67 -8.80 9.79
N GLU A 72 6.18 -7.57 9.80
CA GLU A 72 7.24 -7.15 10.72
C GLU A 72 6.78 -7.24 12.18
N PHE A 73 5.52 -6.90 12.46
CA PHE A 73 4.93 -7.08 13.80
C PHE A 73 4.88 -8.55 14.21
N TRP A 74 4.36 -9.45 13.37
CA TRP A 74 4.27 -10.88 13.71
C TRP A 74 5.61 -11.60 13.83
N SER A 75 6.64 -11.10 13.15
CA SER A 75 8.00 -11.63 13.25
C SER A 75 8.82 -10.98 14.37
N ALA A 76 8.26 -9.99 15.07
CA ALA A 76 8.93 -9.33 16.19
C ALA A 76 8.93 -10.18 17.46
N ASP A 77 9.94 -9.97 18.30
CA ASP A 77 10.03 -10.55 19.64
C ASP A 77 8.90 -10.00 20.53
N ALA A 78 8.30 -10.82 21.39
CA ALA A 78 7.24 -10.42 22.33
C ALA A 78 7.63 -9.23 23.24
N ARG A 79 8.93 -8.97 23.43
CA ARG A 79 9.41 -7.78 24.14
C ARG A 79 9.11 -6.46 23.42
N LEU A 80 8.80 -6.52 22.13
CA LEU A 80 8.52 -5.35 21.29
C LEU A 80 7.11 -4.81 21.52
N ASP A 81 6.16 -5.67 21.88
CA ASP A 81 4.79 -5.27 22.28
C ASP A 81 4.82 -4.28 23.45
N LEU A 82 5.77 -4.46 24.38
CA LEU A 82 5.98 -3.56 25.52
C LEU A 82 6.62 -2.21 25.14
N GLN A 83 7.18 -2.09 23.93
CA GLN A 83 7.86 -0.88 23.45
C GLN A 83 7.02 -0.08 22.44
N LEU A 84 5.91 -0.64 21.95
CA LEU A 84 5.00 0.07 21.06
C LEU A 84 4.13 1.05 21.85
N ASN A 85 4.07 2.30 21.40
CA ASN A 85 3.22 3.34 21.99
C ASN A 85 1.80 3.35 21.40
N TYR A 86 1.37 2.24 20.81
CA TYR A 86 0.05 2.07 20.19
C TYR A 86 -0.37 0.59 20.23
N SER A 87 -1.67 0.32 20.18
CA SER A 87 -2.18 -1.06 20.13
C SER A 87 -1.90 -1.70 18.77
N PRO A 88 -1.30 -2.90 18.68
CA PRO A 88 -1.05 -3.59 17.41
C PRO A 88 -2.30 -3.79 16.54
N ASP A 89 -3.49 -3.87 17.15
CA ASP A 89 -4.76 -4.02 16.43
C ASP A 89 -5.03 -2.87 15.44
N ILE A 90 -4.47 -1.69 15.69
CA ILE A 90 -4.67 -0.52 14.83
C ILE A 90 -3.90 -0.62 13.50
N LEU A 91 -2.91 -1.53 13.40
CA LEU A 91 -2.15 -1.79 12.16
C LEU A 91 -3.03 -2.37 11.04
N TRP A 92 -4.18 -2.96 11.37
CA TRP A 92 -5.13 -3.47 10.40
C TRP A 92 -5.88 -2.37 9.64
N ILE A 93 -6.03 -1.17 10.22
CA ILE A 93 -6.75 -0.05 9.61
C ILE A 93 -6.18 0.33 8.24
N PRO A 94 -4.88 0.67 8.10
CA PRO A 94 -4.31 1.06 6.81
C PRO A 94 -4.34 -0.10 5.80
N LEU A 95 -4.23 -1.35 6.26
CA LEU A 95 -4.32 -2.53 5.41
C LEU A 95 -5.73 -2.69 4.81
N ILE A 96 -6.76 -2.65 5.64
CA ILE A 96 -8.16 -2.75 5.20
C ILE A 96 -8.50 -1.60 4.26
N ALA A 97 -8.09 -0.37 4.60
CA ALA A 97 -8.26 0.79 3.74
C ALA A 97 -7.62 0.58 2.36
N GLY A 98 -6.40 0.04 2.32
CA GLY A 98 -5.69 -0.28 1.08
C GLY A 98 -6.44 -1.31 0.23
N ILE A 99 -6.88 -2.39 0.84
CA ILE A 99 -7.62 -3.46 0.16
C ILE A 99 -8.92 -2.91 -0.44
N LEU A 100 -9.68 -2.14 0.33
CA LEU A 100 -10.91 -1.51 -0.16
C LEU A 100 -10.63 -0.60 -1.36
N LEU A 101 -9.59 0.23 -1.30
CA LEU A 101 -9.19 1.07 -2.42
C LEU A 101 -8.78 0.24 -3.65
N VAL A 102 -8.02 -0.85 -3.48
CA VAL A 102 -7.64 -1.73 -4.60
C VAL A 102 -8.88 -2.33 -5.25
N ILE A 103 -9.81 -2.87 -4.48
CA ILE A 103 -11.06 -3.46 -4.98
C ILE A 103 -11.87 -2.41 -5.76
N LEU A 104 -12.03 -1.21 -5.20
CA LEU A 104 -12.74 -0.11 -5.84
C LEU A 104 -12.07 0.30 -7.16
N ASN A 105 -10.74 0.43 -7.19
CA ASN A 105 -10.02 0.82 -8.42
C ASN A 105 -10.03 -0.28 -9.48
N CYS A 106 -9.88 -1.54 -9.09
CA CYS A 106 -10.02 -2.68 -9.99
C CYS A 106 -11.41 -2.73 -10.64
N TRP A 107 -12.47 -2.59 -9.85
CA TRP A 107 -13.83 -2.61 -10.40
C TRP A 107 -14.05 -1.48 -11.40
N ARG A 108 -13.56 -0.27 -11.09
CA ARG A 108 -13.62 0.88 -12.01
C ARG A 108 -12.82 0.65 -13.29
N GLY A 109 -11.63 0.04 -13.18
CA GLY A 109 -10.80 -0.33 -14.32
C GLY A 109 -11.50 -1.35 -15.23
N ILE A 110 -12.04 -2.42 -14.65
CA ILE A 110 -12.76 -3.48 -15.38
C ILE A 110 -13.98 -2.91 -16.10
N LYS A 111 -14.83 -2.12 -15.41
CA LYS A 111 -16.01 -1.51 -16.02
C LYS A 111 -15.66 -0.69 -17.27
N ARG A 112 -14.55 0.05 -17.22
CA ARG A 112 -14.06 0.85 -18.36
C ARG A 112 -13.56 -0.02 -19.51
N ILE A 113 -12.86 -1.13 -19.24
CA ILE A 113 -12.43 -2.06 -20.29
C ILE A 113 -13.63 -2.65 -21.03
N TYR A 114 -14.69 -3.02 -20.29
CA TYR A 114 -15.93 -3.52 -20.91
C TYR A 114 -16.59 -2.49 -21.84
N GLN A 115 -16.57 -1.21 -21.49
CA GLN A 115 -17.11 -0.14 -22.35
C GLN A 115 -16.37 -0.05 -23.68
N PHE A 116 -15.03 -0.04 -23.66
CA PHE A 116 -14.23 -0.03 -24.89
C PHE A 116 -14.48 -1.26 -25.78
N GLN A 117 -14.73 -2.44 -25.18
CA GLN A 117 -15.06 -3.65 -25.94
C GLN A 117 -16.40 -3.54 -26.67
N GLN A 118 -17.40 -2.88 -26.08
CA GLN A 118 -18.71 -2.69 -26.72
C GLN A 118 -18.62 -1.71 -27.89
N GLU A 119 -17.92 -0.59 -27.71
CA GLU A 119 -17.69 0.41 -28.76
C GLU A 119 -16.99 -0.22 -29.99
N ARG A 120 -15.95 -1.04 -29.76
CA ARG A 120 -15.27 -1.75 -30.86
C ARG A 120 -16.18 -2.73 -31.60
N LYS A 121 -17.08 -3.44 -30.89
CA LYS A 121 -18.01 -4.39 -31.52
C LYS A 121 -19.02 -3.68 -32.42
N GLN A 122 -19.54 -2.52 -32.01
CA GLN A 122 -20.48 -1.73 -32.82
C GLN A 122 -19.84 -1.21 -34.11
N GLN A 123 -18.59 -0.75 -34.08
CA GLN A 123 -17.86 -0.31 -35.27
C GLN A 123 -17.62 -1.42 -36.32
N HIS A 124 -17.59 -2.68 -35.89
CA HIS A 124 -17.45 -3.83 -36.79
C HIS A 124 -18.78 -4.31 -37.38
N ILE A 125 -19.93 -3.90 -36.83
CA ILE A 125 -21.27 -4.28 -37.32
C ILE A 125 -21.75 -3.28 -38.38
N GLU A 126 -21.34 -2.01 -38.32
CA GLU A 126 -21.71 -0.97 -39.30
C GLU A 126 -20.82 -0.93 -40.57
N LYS A 127 -19.82 -1.81 -40.69
CA LYS A 127 -18.96 -1.95 -41.88
C LYS A 127 -19.30 -3.20 -42.66
#